data_AF-A0A2N1WAA0-F1
#
_entry.id   AF-A0A2N1WAA0-F1
#
_cell.length_a   1.000
_cell.length_b   1.000
_cell.length_c   1.000
_cell.angle_alpha   90.00
_cell.angle_beta   90.00
_cell.angle_gamma   90.00
#
_symmetry.space_group_name_H-M   'P 1'
#
loop_
_entity.id
_entity.type
_entity.pdbx_description
1 polymer ?
#
loop_
_entity_poly.entity_id
_entity_poly.type
_entity_poly.pdbx_seq_one_letter_code
_entity_poly.pdbx_strand_id
1 'polypeptide(L)'
;ILLDKVPRHLDVPGVERRLIGVEGVDRVHDVHVWTVTGGLVAMSAHVVVPELEQHPETLRALEGEMRSLGIGHVTIQLETGGPCAGEDCGTGEHPLAAQRAIWAGEEPVSP
;
A
#
# COMPACT_ATOMS: atom_id res chain seq x y z
N ILE A 1 -14.65 15.94 -14.29
CA ILE A 1 -14.11 14.99 -13.29
C ILE A 1 -14.15 13.61 -13.94
N LEU A 2 -13.01 13.03 -14.33
CA LEU A 2 -12.97 11.63 -14.79
C LEU A 2 -12.76 10.74 -13.57
N LEU A 3 -13.82 10.09 -13.11
CA LEU A 3 -13.76 8.98 -12.16
C LEU A 3 -13.60 7.71 -13.00
N ASP A 4 -12.37 7.42 -13.42
CA ASP A 4 -12.09 6.14 -14.09
C ASP A 4 -12.20 5.02 -13.06
N LYS A 5 -13.16 4.14 -13.32
CA LYS A 5 -13.59 3.07 -12.41
C LYS A 5 -12.45 2.05 -12.24
N VAL A 6 -12.31 1.54 -11.02
CA VAL A 6 -11.48 0.35 -10.74
C VAL A 6 -11.86 -0.76 -11.72
N PRO A 7 -10.89 -1.39 -12.42
CA PRO A 7 -11.19 -2.45 -13.38
C PRO A 7 -11.94 -3.60 -12.69
N ARG A 8 -13.04 -4.07 -13.27
CA ARG A 8 -13.91 -5.10 -12.66
C ARG A 8 -13.22 -6.43 -12.38
N HIS A 9 -12.08 -6.69 -13.02
CA HIS A 9 -11.31 -7.92 -12.88
C HIS A 9 -10.24 -7.86 -11.79
N LEU A 10 -10.00 -6.68 -11.19
CA LEU A 10 -8.92 -6.48 -10.22
C LEU A 10 -9.48 -6.46 -8.79
N ASP A 11 -9.02 -7.40 -7.97
CA ASP A 11 -9.26 -7.43 -6.51
C ASP A 11 -8.25 -6.50 -5.83
N VAL A 12 -8.67 -5.29 -5.45
CA VAL A 12 -7.78 -4.30 -4.79
C VAL A 12 -7.20 -4.84 -3.48
N PRO A 13 -7.98 -5.49 -2.59
CA PRO A 13 -7.41 -6.25 -1.48
C PRO A 13 -6.38 -7.31 -1.89
N GLY A 14 -6.56 -7.95 -3.05
CA GLY A 14 -5.62 -8.93 -3.60
C GLY A 14 -4.30 -8.32 -4.04
N VAL A 15 -4.37 -7.13 -4.62
CA VAL A 15 -3.21 -6.31 -4.97
C VAL A 15 -2.41 -5.94 -3.72
N GLU A 16 -3.06 -5.43 -2.67
CA GLU A 16 -2.39 -5.09 -1.40
C GLU A 16 -1.68 -6.31 -0.80
N ARG A 17 -2.36 -7.47 -0.80
CA ARG A 17 -1.76 -8.74 -0.34
C ARG A 17 -0.55 -9.18 -1.16
N ARG A 18 -0.50 -8.85 -2.45
CA ARG A 18 0.68 -9.14 -3.28
C ARG A 18 1.83 -8.20 -2.98
N LEU A 19 1.56 -6.90 -2.84
CA LEU A 19 2.58 -5.92 -2.49
C LEU A 19 3.22 -6.21 -1.13
N ILE A 20 2.42 -6.50 -0.09
CA ILE A 20 2.94 -6.80 1.25
C ILE A 20 3.66 -8.16 1.33
N GLY A 21 3.45 -9.05 0.36
CA GLY A 21 4.13 -10.34 0.29
C GLY A 21 5.55 -10.24 -0.29
N VAL A 22 5.95 -9.08 -0.82
CA VAL A 22 7.30 -8.88 -1.36
C VAL A 22 8.30 -8.69 -0.22
N GLU A 23 9.44 -9.35 -0.32
CA GLU A 23 10.53 -9.24 0.66
C GLU A 23 11.03 -7.79 0.78
N GLY A 24 11.19 -7.32 2.03
CA GLY A 24 11.60 -5.95 2.34
C GLY A 24 10.44 -4.95 2.46
N VAL A 25 9.19 -5.38 2.29
CA VAL A 25 8.01 -4.54 2.53
C VAL A 25 7.50 -4.73 3.96
N ASP A 26 7.44 -3.64 4.73
CA ASP A 26 6.86 -3.64 6.07
C ASP A 26 5.35 -3.39 6.01
N ARG A 27 4.93 -2.39 5.22
CA ARG A 27 3.52 -1.98 5.10
C ARG A 27 3.22 -1.39 3.73
N VAL A 28 1.95 -1.41 3.36
CA VAL A 28 1.43 -0.81 2.12
C VAL A 28 0.19 0.00 2.47
N HIS A 29 0.04 1.18 1.88
CA HIS A 29 -1.15 2.02 2.04
C HIS A 29 -1.36 2.94 0.82
N ASP A 30 -2.49 3.65 0.82
CA ASP A 30 -2.90 4.59 -0.24
C ASP A 30 -2.85 3.95 -1.65
N VAL A 31 -3.32 2.71 -1.76
CA VAL A 31 -3.33 1.98 -3.03
C VAL A 31 -4.48 2.48 -3.90
N HIS A 32 -4.12 3.08 -5.02
CA HIS A 32 -5.04 3.53 -6.04
C HIS A 32 -4.82 2.77 -7.32
N VAL A 33 -5.92 2.30 -7.92
CA VAL A 33 -5.93 1.60 -9.20
C VAL A 33 -7.00 2.20 -10.08
N TRP A 34 -6.65 2.54 -11.30
CA TRP A 34 -7.57 3.07 -12.30
C TRP A 34 -7.28 2.48 -13.68
N THR A 35 -8.22 2.69 -14.59
CA THR A 35 -8.04 2.35 -16.01
C THR A 35 -7.77 3.64 -16.77
N VAL A 36 -6.76 3.68 -17.64
CA VAL A 36 -6.56 4.80 -18.57
C VAL A 36 -7.12 4.46 -19.95
N THR A 37 -7.20 5.45 -20.83
CA THR A 37 -7.69 5.29 -22.21
C THR A 37 -7.01 4.12 -22.92
N GLY A 38 -7.80 3.25 -23.55
CA GLY A 38 -7.30 2.05 -24.22
C GLY A 38 -7.31 0.78 -23.36
N GLY A 39 -7.85 0.83 -22.14
CA GLY A 39 -8.02 -0.36 -21.28
C GLY A 39 -6.76 -0.76 -20.51
N LEU A 40 -5.72 0.07 -20.56
CA LEU A 40 -4.51 -0.11 -19.75
C LEU A 40 -4.85 0.16 -18.27
N VAL A 41 -4.44 -0.74 -17.39
CA VAL A 41 -4.59 -0.57 -15.94
C VAL A 41 -3.33 0.10 -15.38
N ALA A 42 -3.56 1.13 -14.56
CA ALA A 42 -2.52 1.91 -13.90
C ALA A 42 -2.73 1.94 -12.37
N MET A 43 -1.64 2.15 -11.63
CA MET A 43 -1.63 2.15 -10.18
C MET A 43 -0.66 3.19 -9.58
N SER A 44 -1.04 3.70 -8.40
CA SER A 44 -0.11 4.29 -7.43
C SER A 44 -0.25 3.63 -6.07
N ALA A 45 0.85 3.50 -5.32
CA ALA A 45 0.83 2.99 -3.94
C ALA A 45 1.98 3.56 -3.10
N HIS A 46 1.78 3.61 -1.79
CA HIS A 46 2.80 3.94 -0.80
C HIS A 46 3.27 2.66 -0.12
N VAL A 47 4.58 2.43 -0.12
CA VAL A 47 5.20 1.22 0.43
C VAL A 47 6.23 1.62 1.47
N VAL A 48 6.03 1.14 2.69
CA VAL A 48 6.94 1.36 3.81
C VAL A 48 7.99 0.26 3.80
N VAL A 49 9.24 0.69 3.85
CA VAL A 49 10.42 -0.15 3.91
C VAL A 49 11.30 0.24 5.10
N PRO A 50 12.17 -0.65 5.62
CA PRO A 50 13.09 -0.32 6.69
C PRO A 50 14.09 0.80 6.36
N GLU A 51 14.66 0.80 5.15
CA GLU A 51 15.64 1.79 4.68
C GLU A 51 15.50 2.05 3.17
N LEU A 52 15.61 3.31 2.73
CA LEU A 52 15.38 3.67 1.33
C LEU A 52 16.51 3.21 0.40
N GLU A 53 17.77 3.37 0.81
CA GLU A 53 18.92 3.14 -0.05
C GLU A 53 19.14 1.66 -0.38
N GLN A 54 18.54 0.75 0.40
CA GLN A 54 18.79 -0.68 0.30
C GLN A 54 17.76 -1.43 -0.54
N HIS A 55 16.73 -0.76 -1.08
CA HIS A 55 15.56 -1.45 -1.65
C HIS A 55 15.31 -1.24 -3.15
N PRO A 56 16.34 -1.06 -4.02
CA PRO A 56 16.11 -1.03 -5.46
C PRO A 56 15.63 -2.39 -6.01
N GLU A 57 15.98 -3.50 -5.37
CA GLU A 57 15.48 -4.84 -5.75
C GLU A 57 14.02 -5.05 -5.32
N THR A 58 13.64 -4.58 -4.13
CA THR A 58 12.25 -4.60 -3.66
C THR A 58 11.34 -3.80 -4.59
N LEU A 59 11.76 -2.60 -5.03
CA LEU A 59 11.01 -1.81 -5.99
C LEU A 59 10.80 -2.57 -7.32
N ARG A 60 11.86 -3.19 -7.86
CA ARG A 60 11.76 -4.03 -9.07
C ARG A 60 10.82 -5.22 -8.89
N ALA A 61 10.87 -5.88 -7.74
CA ALA A 61 10.01 -7.00 -7.43
C ALA A 61 8.53 -6.59 -7.33
N LEU A 62 8.24 -5.46 -6.69
CA LEU A 62 6.91 -4.88 -6.61
C LEU A 62 6.34 -4.54 -8.01
N GLU A 63 7.13 -3.86 -8.84
CA GLU A 63 6.76 -3.57 -10.23
C GLU A 63 6.48 -4.86 -11.03
N GLY A 64 7.28 -5.91 -10.81
CA GLY A 64 7.12 -7.23 -11.43
C GLY A 64 5.82 -7.92 -11.03
N GLU A 65 5.51 -7.96 -9.73
CA GLU A 65 4.24 -8.52 -9.22
C GLU A 65 3.04 -7.77 -9.82
N MET A 66 3.07 -6.44 -9.87
CA MET A 66 1.97 -5.65 -10.42
C MET A 66 1.79 -5.88 -11.91
N ARG A 67 2.89 -5.99 -12.67
CA ARG A 67 2.84 -6.35 -14.09
C ARG A 67 2.22 -7.73 -14.31
N SER A 68 2.47 -8.70 -13.43
CA SER A 68 1.87 -10.04 -13.52
C SER A 68 0.34 -10.03 -13.33
N LEU A 69 -0.19 -9.02 -12.64
CA LEU A 69 -1.62 -8.78 -12.46
C LEU A 69 -2.25 -7.98 -13.61
N GLY A 70 -1.48 -7.64 -14.66
CA GLY A 70 -1.95 -6.85 -15.79
C GLY A 70 -1.90 -5.33 -15.56
N ILE A 71 -1.25 -4.87 -14.49
CA ILE A 71 -1.07 -3.44 -14.20
C ILE A 71 0.20 -2.97 -14.90
N GLY A 72 0.03 -2.36 -16.08
CA GLY A 72 1.12 -2.03 -16.97
C GLY A 72 1.84 -0.71 -16.66
N HIS A 73 1.22 0.15 -15.83
CA HIS A 73 1.78 1.43 -15.41
C HIS A 73 1.70 1.57 -13.90
N VAL A 74 2.85 1.63 -13.23
CA VAL A 74 2.94 1.55 -11.76
C VAL A 74 3.84 2.67 -11.26
N THR A 75 3.36 3.39 -10.26
CA THR A 75 4.14 4.38 -9.50
C THR A 75 4.15 3.96 -8.04
N ILE A 76 5.32 3.72 -7.46
CA ILE A 76 5.46 3.37 -6.05
C ILE A 76 6.26 4.46 -5.35
N GLN A 77 5.70 5.02 -4.30
CA GLN A 77 6.44 5.88 -3.37
C GLN A 77 6.98 5.00 -2.23
N LEU A 78 8.30 4.92 -2.13
CA LEU A 78 8.95 4.29 -0.98
C LEU A 78 9.00 5.28 0.18
N GLU A 79 8.68 4.79 1.37
CA GLU A 79 8.73 5.53 2.63
C GLU A 79 9.47 4.70 3.67
N THR A 80 10.05 5.36 4.68
CA THR A 80 10.55 4.68 5.87
C THR A 80 9.62 4.92 7.04
N GLY A 81 9.30 3.85 7.77
CA GLY A 81 8.70 3.98 9.08
C GLY A 81 9.80 4.37 10.03
N GLY A 82 10.10 5.67 10.12
CA GLY A 82 11.27 6.14 10.85
C GLY A 82 11.41 5.45 12.23
N PRO A 83 12.62 5.01 12.63
CA PRO A 83 12.82 4.58 14.00
C PRO A 83 12.43 5.73 14.92
N CYS A 84 11.78 5.43 16.04
CA CYS A 84 11.61 6.41 17.11
C CYS A 84 13.00 6.84 17.60
N ALA A 85 13.58 7.88 16.98
CA ALA A 85 14.79 8.54 17.42
C ALA A 85 14.38 9.74 18.28
N GLY A 86 13.92 9.46 19.49
CA GLY A 86 13.60 10.46 20.51
C GLY A 86 13.39 9.76 21.84
N GLU A 87 14.09 10.22 22.89
CA GLU A 87 14.11 9.66 24.25
C GLU A 87 12.79 9.86 25.03
N ASP A 88 11.64 9.77 24.38
CA ASP A 88 10.33 9.87 25.05
C ASP A 88 9.35 8.83 24.50
N CYS A 89 9.64 7.56 24.77
CA CYS A 89 8.63 6.51 24.77
C CYS A 89 7.97 6.45 26.16
N GLY A 90 7.23 7.51 26.49
CA GLY A 90 6.12 7.41 27.42
C GLY A 90 5.08 6.44 26.86
N THR A 91 4.61 5.54 27.72
CA THR A 91 3.60 4.52 27.44
C THR A 91 2.38 5.16 26.79
N GLY A 92 2.18 4.96 25.49
CA GLY A 92 1.06 5.52 24.77
C GLY A 92 0.89 4.79 23.44
N GLU A 93 -0.24 4.13 23.30
CA GLU A 93 -0.67 3.45 22.08
C GLU A 93 -0.35 4.28 20.84
N HIS A 94 0.50 3.74 19.95
CA HIS A 94 0.59 4.27 18.60
C HIS A 94 -0.83 4.29 18.00
N PRO A 95 -1.26 5.32 17.25
CA PRO A 95 -2.63 5.43 16.73
C PRO A 95 -3.02 4.37 15.67
N LEU A 96 -2.25 3.28 15.55
CA LEU A 96 -2.45 2.18 14.60
C LEU A 96 -3.57 1.21 14.99
N ALA A 97 -4.20 1.35 16.17
CA ALA A 97 -5.45 0.66 16.48
C ALA A 97 -6.63 1.22 15.66
N ALA A 98 -6.60 2.50 15.26
CA ALA A 98 -7.71 3.17 14.58
C ALA A 98 -7.86 2.78 13.10
N GLN A 99 -6.79 2.35 12.42
CA GLN A 99 -6.86 1.91 11.02
C GLN A 99 -7.37 0.48 10.84
N ARG A 100 -7.49 -0.32 11.92
CA ARG A 100 -8.11 -1.66 11.88
C ARG A 100 -9.64 -1.60 11.87
N ALA A 101 -10.23 -0.47 12.27
CA ALA A 101 -11.68 -0.34 12.48
C ALA A 101 -12.48 0.14 11.25
N ILE A 102 -11.82 0.52 10.15
CA ILE A 102 -12.55 1.01 8.94
C ILE A 102 -12.86 -0.15 7.97
N TRP A 103 -12.22 -1.32 8.11
CA TRP A 103 -12.28 -2.41 7.13
C TRP A 103 -12.93 -3.72 7.60
N ALA A 104 -13.33 -3.83 8.86
CA ALA A 104 -14.30 -4.82 9.31
C ALA A 104 -15.58 -4.05 9.63
N GLY A 105 -16.70 -4.39 8.98
CA GLY A 105 -17.99 -3.69 9.15
C GLY A 105 -18.63 -3.85 10.53
N GLU A 106 -17.90 -3.55 11.59
CA GLU A 106 -18.35 -3.59 12.98
C GLU A 106 -18.41 -2.16 13.53
N GLU A 107 -19.61 -1.73 13.93
CA GLU A 107 -19.84 -0.42 14.50
C GLU A 107 -19.15 -0.29 15.88
N PRO A 108 -18.55 0.86 16.20
CA PRO A 108 -17.92 1.06 17.50
C PRO A 108 -18.98 1.06 18.62
N VAL A 109 -18.87 0.12 19.54
CA VAL A 109 -19.62 0.17 20.81
C VAL A 109 -19.06 1.30 21.68
N SER A 110 -19.91 2.29 21.95
CA SER A 110 -19.64 3.38 22.89
C SER A 110 -19.50 2.88 24.33
N PRO A 111 -18.72 3.58 25.18
CA PRO A 111 -18.48 3.20 26.57
C PRO A 111 -19.74 3.23 27.44
#